data_AF-A0A7S2HBV2-F1
#
_entry.id   AF-A0A7S2HBV2-F1
#
_cell.length_a   1.000
_cell.length_b   1.000
_cell.length_c   1.000
_cell.angle_alpha   90.00
_cell.angle_beta   90.00
_cell.angle_gamma   90.00
#
_symmetry.space_group_name_H-M   'P 1'
#
loop_
_entity.id
_entity.type
_entity.pdbx_description
1 polymer ?
#
loop_
_entity_poly.entity_id
_entity_poly.type
_entity_poly.pdbx_seq_one_letter_code
_entity_poly.pdbx_strand_id
1 'polypeptide(L)'
;RYVMCQIAVNTMFSPEFPIKASDVECFEPEAMFTYDLLSNLRDKYPDIDFCFVVGSDWFQSGTNISSWRSVNRSWKPGDPEDQKSVVSGHKLLAEFDFLVVPRPGYVIESNPDDPTGLQRFGPRLRWLNMPDSMTFIEGNLSSTEIRKRSLDGKAAPERRSLVTIEGLVPPGVLAYIRRACLYSA
;
A
#
# COMPACT_ATOMS: atom_id res chain seq x y z
N ARG A 1 3.54 12.03 5.85
CA ARG A 1 3.33 10.55 5.76
C ARG A 1 4.67 9.83 5.66
N TYR A 2 5.52 10.16 4.69
CA TYR A 2 6.87 9.60 4.55
C TYR A 2 7.68 9.58 5.85
N VAL A 3 7.79 10.72 6.55
CA VAL A 3 8.50 10.81 7.84
C VAL A 3 7.97 9.83 8.89
N MET A 4 6.65 9.64 8.99
CA MET A 4 6.07 8.64 9.91
C MET A 4 6.42 7.21 9.48
N CYS A 5 6.48 6.92 8.18
CA CYS A 5 6.91 5.63 7.67
C CYS A 5 8.40 5.37 7.98
N GLN A 6 9.27 6.35 7.75
CA GLN A 6 10.69 6.27 8.13
C GLN A 6 10.87 6.02 9.62
N ILE A 7 10.15 6.77 10.47
CA ILE A 7 10.21 6.57 11.93
C ILE A 7 9.70 5.17 12.29
N ALA A 8 8.58 4.71 11.72
CA ALA A 8 8.05 3.37 11.97
C ALA A 8 9.10 2.30 11.65
N VAL A 9 9.69 2.35 10.46
CA VAL A 9 10.70 1.36 10.04
C VAL A 9 11.94 1.42 10.92
N ASN A 10 12.53 2.61 11.11
CA ASN A 10 13.81 2.76 11.81
C ASN A 10 13.72 2.55 13.33
N THR A 11 12.53 2.60 13.92
CA THR A 11 12.33 2.35 15.35
C THR A 11 11.85 0.94 15.67
N MET A 12 11.28 0.22 14.70
CA MET A 12 10.73 -1.12 14.91
C MET A 12 11.68 -2.23 14.47
N PHE A 13 12.58 -1.95 13.53
CA PHE A 13 13.49 -2.95 12.98
C PHE A 13 14.96 -2.58 13.22
N SER A 14 15.82 -3.59 13.28
CA SER A 14 17.27 -3.35 13.30
C SER A 14 17.74 -2.80 11.95
N PRO A 15 18.89 -2.10 11.90
CA PRO A 15 19.44 -1.60 10.64
C PRO A 15 19.73 -2.67 9.57
N GLU A 16 19.90 -3.92 10.00
CA GLU A 16 20.17 -5.08 9.13
C GLU A 16 18.88 -5.74 8.60
N PHE A 17 17.72 -5.41 9.18
CA PHE A 17 16.46 -5.97 8.71
C PHE A 17 16.10 -5.38 7.33
N PRO A 18 15.65 -6.19 6.36
CA PRO A 18 15.54 -5.77 4.96
C PRO A 18 14.25 -4.97 4.66
N ILE A 19 13.80 -4.12 5.58
CA ILE A 19 12.67 -3.22 5.36
C ILE A 19 13.17 -1.77 5.38
N LYS A 20 12.85 -1.01 4.33
CA LYS A 20 13.23 0.40 4.18
C LYS A 20 12.04 1.19 3.66
N ALA A 21 11.95 2.46 4.08
CA ALA A 21 11.00 3.40 3.51
C ALA A 21 11.64 4.13 2.32
N SER A 22 11.04 4.00 1.13
CA SER A 22 11.47 4.69 -0.08
C SER A 22 10.70 5.99 -0.29
N ASP A 23 11.38 7.06 -0.69
CA ASP A 23 10.82 8.35 -1.07
C ASP A 23 10.66 8.53 -2.58
N VAL A 24 10.85 7.46 -3.37
CA VAL A 24 10.89 7.50 -4.83
C VAL A 24 9.73 8.27 -5.48
N GLU A 25 8.55 8.28 -4.85
CA GLU A 25 7.35 8.99 -5.33
C GLU A 25 7.02 10.25 -4.49
N CYS A 26 7.66 10.45 -3.34
CA CYS A 26 7.23 11.45 -2.36
C CYS A 26 7.43 12.91 -2.80
N PHE A 27 8.34 13.15 -3.74
CA PHE A 27 8.70 14.47 -4.24
C PHE A 27 8.25 14.70 -5.69
N GLU A 28 7.54 13.74 -6.27
CA GLU A 28 6.94 13.91 -7.58
C GLU A 28 5.78 14.92 -7.51
N PRO A 29 5.56 15.74 -8.55
CA PRO A 29 4.46 16.71 -8.58
C PRO A 29 3.08 16.05 -8.43
N GLU A 30 2.96 14.82 -8.94
CA GLU A 30 1.76 14.00 -8.87
C GLU A 30 2.13 12.58 -8.46
N ALA A 31 1.18 11.86 -7.86
CA ALA A 31 1.35 10.45 -7.55
C ALA A 31 1.55 9.66 -8.85
N MET A 32 2.58 8.81 -8.88
CA MET A 32 2.82 7.91 -9.99
C MET A 32 1.75 6.82 -10.03
N PHE A 33 1.33 6.47 -11.24
CA PHE A 33 0.58 5.24 -11.42
C PHE A 33 1.44 4.03 -11.08
N THR A 34 0.86 3.01 -10.46
CA THR A 34 1.59 1.82 -9.99
C THR A 34 2.40 1.14 -11.08
N TYR A 35 1.84 1.00 -12.28
CA TYR A 35 2.56 0.40 -13.42
C TYR A 35 3.76 1.24 -13.86
N ASP A 36 3.63 2.57 -13.84
CA ASP A 36 4.71 3.48 -14.21
C ASP A 36 5.83 3.45 -13.16
N LEU A 37 5.46 3.43 -11.88
CA LEU A 37 6.42 3.30 -10.78
C LEU A 37 7.21 1.99 -10.86
N LEU A 38 6.53 0.85 -11.02
CA LEU A 38 7.20 -0.44 -11.12
C LEU A 38 8.05 -0.57 -12.39
N SER A 39 7.60 0.00 -13.50
CA SER A 39 8.41 0.08 -14.73
C SER A 39 9.68 0.90 -14.51
N ASN A 40 9.56 2.08 -13.89
CA ASN A 40 10.71 2.93 -13.57
C ASN A 40 11.69 2.24 -12.60
N LEU A 41 11.19 1.49 -11.62
CA LEU A 41 12.02 0.73 -10.69
C LEU A 41 12.77 -0.40 -11.39
N ARG A 42 12.09 -1.18 -12.25
CA ARG A 42 12.69 -2.23 -13.08
C ARG A 42 13.76 -1.67 -14.01
N ASP A 43 13.50 -0.55 -14.67
CA ASP A 43 14.44 0.09 -15.59
C ASP A 43 15.67 0.65 -14.84
N LYS A 44 15.48 1.17 -13.62
CA LYS A 44 16.54 1.73 -12.78
C LYS A 44 17.43 0.66 -12.13
N TYR A 45 16.85 -0.50 -11.82
CA TYR A 45 17.54 -1.61 -11.15
C TYR A 45 17.28 -2.92 -11.91
N PRO A 46 17.91 -3.11 -13.08
CA PRO A 46 17.61 -4.22 -13.99
C PRO A 46 17.95 -5.60 -13.42
N ASP A 47 18.82 -5.66 -12.42
CA ASP A 47 19.21 -6.91 -11.73
C ASP A 47 18.32 -7.24 -10.52
N ILE A 48 17.24 -6.47 -10.31
CA ILE A 48 16.32 -6.64 -9.18
C ILE A 48 14.91 -6.93 -9.68
N ASP A 49 14.34 -8.03 -9.21
CA ASP A 49 12.92 -8.34 -9.41
C ASP A 49 12.05 -7.55 -8.43
N PHE A 50 11.05 -6.83 -8.95
CA PHE A 50 10.07 -6.10 -8.16
C PHE A 50 8.74 -6.85 -8.10
N CYS A 51 8.22 -7.01 -6.88
CA CYS A 51 6.91 -7.58 -6.62
C CYS A 51 5.98 -6.53 -6.00
N PHE A 52 4.72 -6.52 -6.41
CA PHE A 52 3.69 -5.67 -5.84
C PHE A 52 2.91 -6.40 -4.75
N VAL A 53 3.07 -5.94 -3.51
CA VAL A 53 2.36 -6.50 -2.35
C VAL A 53 1.01 -5.79 -2.19
N VAL A 54 -0.08 -6.55 -2.18
CA VAL A 54 -1.44 -6.01 -2.14
C VAL A 54 -2.36 -6.88 -1.29
N GLY A 55 -3.37 -6.29 -0.64
CA GLY A 55 -4.36 -7.04 0.14
C GLY A 55 -5.45 -7.70 -0.72
N SER A 56 -6.09 -8.75 -0.20
CA SER A 56 -7.20 -9.44 -0.88
C SER A 56 -8.45 -8.57 -1.08
N ASP A 57 -8.52 -7.40 -0.44
CA ASP A 57 -9.56 -6.39 -0.60
C ASP A 57 -9.60 -5.75 -2.00
N TRP A 58 -8.48 -5.77 -2.74
CA TRP A 58 -8.39 -5.26 -4.11
C TRP A 58 -8.87 -6.22 -5.21
N PHE A 59 -9.36 -7.40 -4.81
CA PHE A 59 -9.89 -8.43 -5.71
C PHE A 59 -11.39 -8.67 -5.50
N GLN A 60 -12.06 -7.68 -4.94
CA GLN A 60 -13.47 -7.73 -4.55
C GLN A 60 -14.32 -6.94 -5.54
N SER A 61 -15.63 -7.15 -5.49
CA SER A 61 -16.57 -6.38 -6.30
C SER A 61 -16.42 -4.87 -6.02
N GLY A 62 -16.37 -4.07 -7.08
CA GLY A 62 -16.11 -2.62 -7.00
C GLY A 62 -14.63 -2.22 -7.10
N THR A 63 -13.71 -3.18 -7.04
CA THR A 63 -12.29 -2.98 -7.35
C THR A 63 -11.93 -3.71 -8.64
N ASN A 64 -11.10 -3.10 -9.48
CA ASN A 64 -10.62 -3.73 -10.70
C ASN A 64 -9.22 -3.21 -11.06
N ILE A 65 -8.19 -4.00 -10.75
CA ILE A 65 -6.81 -3.66 -11.08
C ILE A 65 -6.63 -3.56 -12.61
N SER A 66 -7.34 -4.36 -13.41
CA SER A 66 -7.20 -4.34 -14.88
C SER A 66 -7.59 -3.00 -15.52
N SER A 67 -8.44 -2.22 -14.83
CA SER A 67 -8.84 -0.87 -15.28
C SER A 67 -7.94 0.24 -14.77
N TRP A 68 -6.88 -0.06 -14.00
CA TRP A 68 -5.92 0.94 -13.56
C TRP A 68 -5.23 1.60 -14.76
N ARG A 69 -4.87 2.86 -14.58
CA ARG A 69 -4.30 3.72 -15.63
C ARG A 69 -2.81 3.94 -15.41
N SER A 70 -2.17 4.47 -16.46
CA SER A 70 -0.80 4.95 -16.54
C SER A 70 -0.74 6.23 -17.35
N VAL A 71 0.38 6.95 -17.28
CA VAL A 71 0.68 8.06 -18.20
C VAL A 71 0.66 7.56 -19.64
N ASN A 72 -0.06 8.27 -20.50
CA ASN A 72 0.01 8.05 -21.93
C ASN A 72 1.28 8.70 -22.50
N ARG A 73 2.34 7.89 -22.72
CA ARG A 73 3.62 8.37 -23.26
C ARG A 73 3.52 8.97 -24.67
N SER A 74 2.40 8.77 -25.37
CA SER A 74 2.15 9.34 -26.70
C SER A 74 1.43 10.69 -26.65
N TRP A 75 0.96 11.14 -25.48
CA TRP A 75 0.25 12.40 -25.30
C TRP A 75 1.18 13.60 -25.53
N LYS A 76 0.68 14.64 -26.20
CA LYS A 76 1.41 15.86 -26.53
C LYS A 76 0.61 17.11 -26.14
N PRO A 77 1.29 18.25 -25.91
CA PRO A 77 0.59 19.53 -25.74
C PRO A 77 -0.32 19.81 -26.93
N GLY A 78 -1.62 19.95 -26.67
CA GLY A 78 -2.67 20.10 -27.69
C GLY A 78 -3.60 18.90 -27.81
N ASP A 79 -3.20 17.72 -27.30
CA ASP A 79 -4.08 16.57 -27.20
C ASP A 79 -5.11 16.77 -26.05
N PRO A 80 -6.30 16.17 -26.14
CA PRO A 80 -7.30 16.22 -25.08
C PRO A 80 -6.76 15.77 -23.72
N GLU A 81 -7.13 16.48 -22.64
CA GLU A 81 -6.66 16.22 -21.27
C GLU A 81 -7.07 14.82 -20.77
N ASP A 82 -8.22 14.30 -21.20
CA ASP A 82 -8.70 12.96 -20.86
C ASP A 82 -7.84 11.84 -21.47
N GLN A 83 -7.01 12.17 -22.47
CA GLN A 83 -6.05 11.27 -23.10
C GLN A 83 -4.66 11.31 -22.45
N LYS A 84 -4.44 12.11 -21.40
CA LYS A 84 -3.17 12.12 -20.64
C LYS A 84 -2.85 10.78 -19.98
N SER A 85 -3.87 9.94 -19.77
CA SER A 85 -3.70 8.61 -19.20
C SER A 85 -4.39 7.54 -20.04
N VAL A 86 -3.85 6.33 -19.97
CA VAL A 86 -4.33 5.15 -20.68
C VAL A 86 -4.50 3.99 -19.71
N VAL A 87 -5.48 3.11 -19.95
CA VAL A 87 -5.67 1.89 -19.14
C VAL A 87 -4.49 0.94 -19.38
N SER A 88 -3.75 0.64 -18.31
CA SER A 88 -2.53 -0.18 -18.30
C SER A 88 -2.56 -1.31 -17.27
N GLY A 89 -3.64 -1.42 -16.48
CA GLY A 89 -3.78 -2.43 -15.43
C GLY A 89 -3.61 -3.87 -15.91
N HIS A 90 -4.03 -4.18 -17.14
CA HIS A 90 -3.77 -5.48 -17.76
C HIS A 90 -2.27 -5.76 -17.95
N LYS A 91 -1.46 -4.74 -18.26
CA LYS A 91 0.01 -4.87 -18.35
C LYS A 91 0.60 -5.09 -16.97
N LEU A 92 0.11 -4.36 -15.97
CA LEU A 92 0.54 -4.54 -14.58
C LEU A 92 0.37 -6.01 -14.14
N LEU A 93 -0.80 -6.60 -14.38
CA LEU A 93 -1.10 -8.00 -14.04
C LEU A 93 -0.33 -9.04 -14.88
N ALA A 94 0.09 -8.67 -16.09
CA ALA A 94 0.81 -9.54 -17.02
C ALA A 94 2.34 -9.48 -16.86
N GLU A 95 2.90 -8.34 -16.42
CA GLU A 95 4.35 -8.11 -16.40
C GLU A 95 4.98 -8.23 -15.02
N PHE A 96 4.24 -7.95 -13.94
CA PHE A 96 4.80 -7.91 -12.58
C PHE A 96 4.23 -9.01 -11.69
N ASP A 97 5.05 -9.49 -10.75
CA ASP A 97 4.61 -10.44 -9.74
C ASP A 97 3.81 -9.73 -8.64
N PHE A 98 2.75 -10.39 -8.19
CA PHE A 98 1.85 -9.93 -7.14
C PHE A 98 1.92 -10.87 -5.94
N LEU A 99 2.14 -10.28 -4.77
CA LEU A 99 2.09 -10.99 -3.50
C LEU A 99 0.83 -10.55 -2.75
N VAL A 100 -0.16 -11.43 -2.73
CA VAL A 100 -1.49 -11.17 -2.20
C VAL A 100 -1.52 -11.51 -0.72
N VAL A 101 -1.84 -10.53 0.11
CA VAL A 101 -1.98 -10.68 1.56
C VAL A 101 -3.45 -10.93 1.90
N PRO A 102 -3.81 -12.05 2.56
CA PRO A 102 -5.19 -12.29 2.97
C PRO A 102 -5.62 -11.22 3.98
N ARG A 103 -6.82 -10.67 3.77
CA ARG A 103 -7.45 -9.69 4.68
C ARG A 103 -8.74 -10.27 5.25
N PRO A 104 -8.97 -10.16 6.58
CA PRO A 104 -10.22 -10.61 7.19
C PRO A 104 -11.45 -10.01 6.50
N GLY A 105 -12.41 -10.86 6.13
CA GLY A 105 -13.65 -10.45 5.45
C GLY A 105 -13.56 -10.34 3.92
N TYR A 106 -12.39 -10.54 3.32
CA TYR A 106 -12.18 -10.44 1.88
C TYR A 106 -11.76 -11.79 1.28
N VAL A 107 -12.76 -12.67 1.16
CA VAL A 107 -12.58 -14.04 0.67
C VAL A 107 -12.44 -14.04 -0.85
N ILE A 108 -11.51 -14.85 -1.35
CA ILE A 108 -11.37 -15.16 -2.76
C ILE A 108 -11.69 -16.63 -2.92
N GLU A 109 -12.73 -16.93 -3.69
CA GLU A 109 -13.21 -18.29 -3.90
C GLU A 109 -12.23 -19.09 -4.77
N SER A 110 -11.73 -20.20 -4.23
CA SER A 110 -10.99 -21.23 -4.96
C SER A 110 -11.95 -22.22 -5.64
N ASN A 111 -11.49 -22.87 -6.69
CA ASN A 111 -12.17 -24.00 -7.33
C ASN A 111 -11.15 -25.10 -7.70
N PRO A 112 -11.60 -26.29 -8.16
CA PRO A 112 -10.68 -27.38 -8.48
C PRO A 112 -9.63 -27.04 -9.56
N ASP A 113 -9.97 -26.19 -10.53
CA ASP A 113 -9.07 -25.79 -11.62
C ASP A 113 -8.15 -24.63 -11.23
N ASP A 114 -8.56 -23.82 -10.26
CA ASP A 114 -7.80 -22.73 -9.64
C ASP A 114 -7.89 -22.83 -8.10
N PRO A 115 -7.02 -23.66 -7.47
CA PRO A 115 -7.03 -23.84 -6.02
C PRO A 115 -6.65 -22.58 -5.25
N THR A 116 -6.11 -21.56 -5.93
CA THR A 116 -5.78 -20.27 -5.31
C THR A 116 -6.92 -19.26 -5.39
N GLY A 117 -7.82 -19.41 -6.36
CA GLY A 117 -8.83 -18.42 -6.75
C GLY A 117 -8.26 -17.14 -7.38
N LEU A 118 -6.93 -17.07 -7.57
CA LEU A 118 -6.23 -15.88 -8.04
C LEU A 118 -6.04 -15.83 -9.57
N GLN A 119 -6.05 -16.98 -10.25
CA GLN A 119 -5.71 -17.06 -11.69
C GLN A 119 -6.69 -16.26 -12.55
N ARG A 120 -7.95 -16.15 -12.11
CA ARG A 120 -8.97 -15.33 -12.78
C ARG A 120 -8.63 -13.83 -12.83
N PHE A 121 -7.73 -13.36 -11.96
CA PHE A 121 -7.28 -11.97 -11.93
C PHE A 121 -5.98 -11.75 -12.70
N GLY A 122 -5.19 -12.80 -12.92
CA GLY A 122 -3.96 -12.74 -13.70
C GLY A 122 -3.02 -13.92 -13.44
N PRO A 123 -2.01 -14.10 -14.29
CA PRO A 123 -1.12 -15.27 -14.23
C PRO A 123 -0.02 -15.16 -13.15
N ARG A 124 0.25 -13.96 -12.65
CA ARG A 124 1.41 -13.63 -11.79
C ARG A 124 1.05 -13.32 -10.34
N LEU A 125 -0.11 -13.78 -9.88
CA LEU A 125 -0.59 -13.56 -8.51
C LEU A 125 -0.31 -14.78 -7.64
N ARG A 126 0.23 -14.56 -6.45
CA ARG A 126 0.49 -15.61 -5.47
C ARG A 126 0.07 -15.14 -4.08
N TRP A 127 -0.52 -16.03 -3.30
CA TRP A 127 -0.74 -15.77 -1.88
C TRP A 127 0.60 -15.62 -1.16
N LEU A 128 0.69 -14.62 -0.28
CA LEU A 128 1.75 -14.55 0.71
C LEU A 128 1.60 -15.74 1.66
N ASN A 129 2.52 -16.69 1.55
CA ASN A 129 2.62 -17.79 2.49
C ASN A 129 3.80 -17.53 3.44
N MET A 130 3.53 -17.53 4.74
CA MET A 130 4.57 -17.35 5.76
C MET A 130 5.27 -18.69 6.01
N PRO A 131 6.62 -18.75 5.99
CA PRO A 131 7.33 -19.98 6.31
C PRO A 131 7.22 -20.35 7.80
N ASP A 132 7.39 -21.64 8.08
CA ASP A 132 7.80 -22.19 9.38
C ASP A 132 7.14 -21.61 10.63
N SER A 133 5.85 -21.89 10.82
CA SER A 133 5.07 -21.59 12.04
C SER A 133 4.88 -20.10 12.35
N MET A 134 5.27 -19.21 11.44
CA MET A 134 5.01 -17.78 11.61
C MET A 134 3.53 -17.48 11.37
N THR A 135 2.86 -17.00 12.41
CA THR A 135 1.45 -16.58 12.32
C THR A 135 1.38 -15.14 11.82
N PHE A 136 0.52 -14.89 10.85
CA PHE A 136 0.22 -13.53 10.45
C PHE A 136 -0.43 -12.80 11.64
N ILE A 137 0.17 -11.70 12.10
CA ILE A 137 -0.46 -10.87 13.13
C ILE A 137 -1.53 -10.03 12.43
N GLU A 138 -2.75 -10.54 12.48
CA GLU A 138 -3.92 -9.83 11.96
C GLU A 138 -4.34 -8.74 12.95
N GLY A 139 -4.18 -7.48 12.54
CA GLY A 139 -4.76 -6.33 13.22
C GLY A 139 -5.88 -5.74 12.37
N ASN A 140 -7.10 -5.64 12.91
CA ASN A 140 -8.16 -4.85 12.28
C ASN A 140 -7.91 -3.35 12.52
N LEU A 141 -6.81 -2.84 11.98
CA LEU A 141 -6.34 -1.48 12.14
C LEU A 141 -6.28 -0.82 10.77
N SER A 142 -7.12 0.20 10.59
CA SER A 142 -7.08 1.05 9.40
C SER A 142 -6.57 2.44 9.76
N SER A 143 -5.89 3.10 8.82
CA SER A 143 -5.47 4.49 9.03
C SER A 143 -6.67 5.44 9.25
N THR A 144 -7.85 5.08 8.72
CA THR A 144 -9.12 5.80 8.95
C THR A 144 -9.53 5.73 10.42
N GLU A 145 -9.45 4.55 11.03
CA GLU A 145 -9.76 4.36 12.44
C GLU A 145 -8.77 5.12 13.34
N ILE A 146 -7.46 5.09 13.01
CA ILE A 146 -6.45 5.89 13.73
C ILE A 146 -6.78 7.37 13.68
N ARG A 147 -7.12 7.90 12.50
CA ARG A 147 -7.50 9.32 12.36
C ARG A 147 -8.75 9.65 13.18
N LYS A 148 -9.79 8.81 13.11
CA LYS A 148 -11.02 9.00 13.88
C LYS A 148 -10.75 9.03 15.39
N ARG A 149 -10.02 8.04 15.93
CA ARG A 149 -9.64 7.98 17.35
C ARG A 149 -8.78 9.16 17.80
N SER A 150 -7.91 9.65 16.90
CA SER A 150 -7.10 10.84 17.16
C SER A 150 -7.97 12.11 17.29
N LEU A 151 -9.08 12.18 16.56
CA LEU A 151 -10.07 13.26 16.67
C LEU A 151 -10.95 13.12 17.92
N ASP A 152 -11.44 11.90 18.20
CA ASP A 152 -12.32 11.63 19.35
C ASP A 152 -11.63 11.92 20.69
N GLY A 153 -10.31 11.69 20.78
CA GLY A 153 -9.48 12.05 21.94
C GLY A 153 -9.41 13.55 22.25
N LYS A 154 -9.98 14.42 21.39
CA LYS A 154 -10.12 15.87 21.61
C LYS A 154 -11.39 16.25 22.39
N ALA A 155 -12.42 15.41 22.40
CA ALA A 155 -13.70 15.74 23.04
C ALA A 155 -13.59 15.87 24.58
N ALA A 156 -12.48 15.45 25.18
CA ALA A 156 -12.12 15.68 26.57
C ALA A 156 -11.11 16.85 26.68
N PRO A 157 -11.55 18.06 27.08
CA PRO A 157 -10.76 19.30 26.96
C PRO A 157 -9.49 19.35 27.82
N GLU A 158 -9.35 18.48 28.83
CA GLU A 158 -8.21 18.53 29.76
C GLU A 158 -6.97 17.76 29.29
N ARG A 159 -7.08 16.93 28.25
CA ARG A 159 -5.93 16.25 27.64
C ARG A 159 -6.19 16.09 26.15
N ARG A 160 -5.38 16.74 25.30
CA ARG A 160 -5.20 16.38 23.89
C ARG A 160 -4.57 14.98 23.83
N SER A 161 -5.37 13.98 24.18
CA SER A 161 -4.89 12.68 24.61
C SER A 161 -4.88 11.74 23.43
N LEU A 162 -3.70 11.52 22.87
CA LEU A 162 -3.49 10.46 21.86
C LEU A 162 -3.49 9.04 22.48
N VAL A 163 -3.97 8.89 23.73
CA VAL A 163 -4.06 7.60 24.43
C VAL A 163 -4.94 6.60 23.65
N THR A 164 -5.92 7.08 22.88
CA THR A 164 -6.82 6.24 22.08
C THR A 164 -6.12 5.53 20.90
N ILE A 165 -4.92 6.00 20.52
CA ILE A 165 -4.09 5.40 19.47
C ILE A 165 -2.78 4.83 20.01
N GLU A 166 -2.59 4.87 21.33
CA GLU A 166 -1.44 4.24 22.00
C GLU A 166 -1.53 2.71 21.86
N GLY A 167 -0.40 2.08 21.51
CA GLY A 167 -0.37 0.66 21.17
C GLY A 167 -0.89 0.31 19.76
N LEU A 168 -1.48 1.27 19.03
CA LEU A 168 -1.96 1.05 17.65
C LEU A 168 -0.98 1.54 16.59
N VAL A 169 -0.03 2.39 16.97
CA VAL A 169 1.06 2.90 16.13
C VAL A 169 2.40 2.75 16.87
N PRO A 170 3.54 2.68 16.17
CA PRO A 170 4.84 2.65 16.81
C PRO A 170 5.04 3.86 17.75
N PRO A 171 5.68 3.70 18.92
CA PRO A 171 5.87 4.79 19.89
C PRO A 171 6.55 6.04 19.29
N GLY A 172 7.53 5.84 18.41
CA GLY A 172 8.18 6.94 17.70
C GLY A 172 7.20 7.73 16.79
N VAL A 173 6.28 7.02 16.13
CA VAL A 173 5.24 7.65 15.30
C VAL A 173 4.24 8.41 16.18
N LEU A 174 3.83 7.85 17.31
CA LEU A 174 2.95 8.52 18.28
C LEU A 174 3.56 9.83 18.78
N ALA A 175 4.84 9.80 19.16
CA ALA A 175 5.59 10.99 19.58
C ALA A 175 5.67 12.04 18.47
N TYR A 176 5.88 11.61 17.22
CA TYR A 176 5.90 12.50 16.06
C TYR A 176 4.52 13.14 15.80
N ILE A 177 3.44 12.37 15.82
CA ILE A 177 2.06 12.88 15.67
C ILE A 177 1.79 13.95 16.73
N ARG A 178 2.18 13.70 17.99
CA ARG A 178 2.02 14.66 19.10
C ARG A 178 2.80 15.95 18.87
N ARG A 179 4.10 15.84 18.54
CA ARG A 179 5.00 17.00 18.37
C ARG A 179 4.62 17.86 17.17
N ALA A 180 4.24 17.22 16.06
CA ALA A 180 3.87 17.90 14.81
C ALA A 180 2.39 18.30 14.76
N CYS A 181 1.62 18.06 15.84
CA CYS A 181 0.18 18.32 15.91
C CYS A 181 -0.58 17.77 14.68
N LEU A 182 -0.23 16.54 14.25
CA LEU A 182 -0.92 15.92 13.12
C LEU A 182 -2.32 15.47 13.52
N TYR A 183 -3.23 15.41 12.54
CA TYR A 183 -4.64 15.03 12.74
C TYR A 183 -5.37 15.92 13.76
N SER A 184 -4.86 17.14 13.96
CA SER A 184 -5.36 18.09 14.97
C SER A 184 -6.37 19.10 14.43
N ALA A 185 -6.63 19.13 13.12
CA ALA A 185 -7.79 19.82 12.55
C ALA A 185 -9.07 19.04 12.86
#